data_AF-A0A6N9QAS8-F1
#
_entry.id   AF-A0A6N9QAS8-F1
#
_cell.length_a   1.000
_cell.length_b   1.000
_cell.length_c   1.000
_cell.angle_alpha   90.00
_cell.angle_beta   90.00
_cell.angle_gamma   90.00
#
_symmetry.space_group_name_H-M   'P 1'
#
loop_
_entity.id
_entity.type
_entity.pdbx_description
1 polymer ?
#
loop_
_entity_poly.entity_id
_entity_poly.type
_entity_poly.pdbx_seq_one_letter_code
_entity_poly.pdbx_strand_id
1 'polypeptide(L)'
;MFRRGFPIWELQSKDFLLPAYARAVHGALFPSKGVRYIAIHDGVDTIREDNDIALFKNIVNEWQAKETKWIVERIFELAAHGYGAKKICHALAKDKVPVPTWWLYKRNGYKASMFEGKPEEVKYRWCIQTVSNILANQIYLGHTVHYKLTKMSYKSKKNIKHSEDEWFVVENTHEPIVTQDLWDLVQTHVNSRRRSRKNDKPQIFAGLIRCGECGWTLGSANTKDKGRFYRCTQYAAYGRNFCTLHYTPYKILYAVCPRKVTALADSGKRE
;
A
#
# COMPACT_ATOMS: atom_id res chain seq x y z
N MET A 1 -38.31 -7.42 -31.25
CA MET A 1 -39.03 -6.25 -30.68
C MET A 1 -38.17 -5.66 -29.56
N PHE A 2 -37.78 -4.37 -29.69
CA PHE A 2 -37.10 -3.47 -28.72
C PHE A 2 -35.75 -3.95 -28.12
N ARG A 3 -34.56 -3.48 -28.55
CA ARG A 3 -33.98 -2.11 -28.60
C ARG A 3 -34.20 -1.27 -27.33
N ARG A 4 -33.17 -1.25 -26.47
CA ARG A 4 -32.63 -0.09 -25.75
C ARG A 4 -31.11 -0.34 -25.68
N GLY A 5 -30.25 0.20 -26.56
CA GLY A 5 -30.10 1.63 -26.83
C GLY A 5 -29.22 2.28 -25.75
N PHE A 6 -28.05 1.71 -25.45
CA PHE A 6 -27.03 2.42 -24.67
C PHE A 6 -26.27 3.37 -25.60
N PRO A 7 -26.20 4.67 -25.29
CA PRO A 7 -25.61 5.66 -26.17
C PRO A 7 -24.11 5.41 -26.31
N ILE A 8 -23.72 5.20 -27.56
CA ILE A 8 -22.37 5.18 -28.08
C ILE A 8 -21.83 6.61 -27.92
N TRP A 9 -21.08 6.87 -26.85
CA TRP A 9 -20.15 8.00 -26.82
C TRP A 9 -18.86 7.57 -27.50
N GLU A 10 -18.91 7.63 -28.83
CA GLU A 10 -17.90 8.20 -29.71
C GLU A 10 -16.47 8.35 -29.14
N LEU A 11 -15.70 7.26 -29.26
CA LEU A 11 -14.42 7.21 -29.98
C LEU A 11 -13.67 8.55 -30.22
N GLN A 12 -13.04 9.10 -29.17
CA GLN A 12 -11.80 9.90 -29.31
C GLN A 12 -10.84 9.62 -28.15
N SER A 13 -10.20 8.45 -28.18
CA SER A 13 -8.88 8.20 -27.55
C SER A 13 -8.31 6.82 -27.94
N LYS A 14 -8.68 6.30 -29.13
CA LYS A 14 -7.83 5.31 -29.78
C LYS A 14 -6.54 6.02 -30.16
N ASP A 15 -5.43 5.31 -30.04
CA ASP A 15 -4.06 5.79 -30.28
C ASP A 15 -3.44 6.42 -29.03
N PHE A 16 -2.73 5.61 -28.24
CA PHE A 16 -1.27 5.78 -28.02
C PHE A 16 -0.67 4.91 -26.89
N LEU A 17 -1.45 4.30 -25.99
CA LEU A 17 -0.89 3.72 -24.74
C LEU A 17 -0.96 2.19 -24.58
N LEU A 18 -1.70 1.49 -25.44
CA LEU A 18 -1.91 0.03 -25.35
C LEU A 18 -0.82 -0.85 -26.04
N PRO A 19 -0.17 -0.45 -27.14
CA PRO A 19 0.75 -1.34 -27.86
C PRO A 19 2.06 -1.64 -27.10
N ALA A 20 2.62 -0.65 -26.40
CA ALA A 20 3.90 -0.79 -25.68
C ALA A 20 3.77 -1.73 -24.48
N TYR A 21 2.71 -1.55 -23.68
CA TYR A 21 2.36 -2.44 -22.57
C TYR A 21 2.19 -3.89 -23.03
N ALA A 22 1.33 -4.08 -24.04
CA ALA A 22 0.97 -5.42 -24.48
C ALA A 22 2.19 -6.15 -25.06
N ARG A 23 3.02 -5.45 -25.83
CA ARG A 23 4.27 -6.00 -26.37
C ARG A 23 5.26 -6.39 -25.27
N ALA A 24 5.49 -5.51 -24.28
CA ALA A 24 6.47 -5.75 -23.23
C ALA A 24 6.03 -6.85 -22.25
N VAL A 25 4.76 -6.86 -21.85
CA VAL A 25 4.25 -7.77 -20.82
C VAL A 25 3.79 -9.10 -21.43
N HIS A 26 2.97 -9.07 -22.49
CA HIS A 26 2.47 -10.30 -23.11
C HIS A 26 3.47 -10.92 -24.08
N GLY A 27 4.20 -10.12 -24.84
CA GLY A 27 5.16 -10.61 -25.84
C GLY A 27 6.53 -11.00 -25.29
N ALA A 28 6.99 -10.38 -24.20
CA ALA A 28 8.33 -10.64 -23.65
C ALA A 28 8.31 -11.20 -22.23
N LEU A 29 7.57 -10.59 -21.30
CA LEU A 29 7.63 -10.98 -19.89
C LEU A 29 7.07 -12.38 -19.63
N PHE A 30 5.84 -12.69 -20.06
CA PHE A 30 5.24 -14.01 -19.81
C PHE A 30 5.97 -15.17 -20.51
N PRO A 31 6.37 -15.06 -21.80
CA PRO A 31 7.15 -16.09 -22.48
C PRO A 31 8.53 -16.32 -21.85
N SER A 32 9.23 -15.27 -21.39
CA SER A 32 10.53 -15.42 -20.71
C SER A 32 10.47 -16.24 -19.41
N LYS A 33 9.27 -16.42 -18.85
CA LYS A 33 9.02 -17.22 -17.64
C LYS A 33 8.36 -18.56 -17.94
N GLY A 34 8.16 -18.90 -19.22
CA GLY A 34 7.41 -20.09 -19.63
C GLY A 34 5.95 -20.08 -19.16
N VAL A 35 5.38 -18.90 -18.89
CA VAL A 35 4.02 -18.75 -18.41
C VAL A 35 3.11 -18.42 -19.59
N ARG A 36 2.09 -19.26 -19.84
CA ARG A 36 1.04 -18.98 -20.81
C ARG A 36 -0.04 -18.13 -20.15
N TYR A 37 -0.32 -16.96 -20.72
CA TYR A 37 -1.42 -16.10 -20.30
C TYR A 37 -2.65 -16.39 -21.17
N ILE A 38 -3.78 -16.69 -20.52
CA ILE A 38 -5.06 -16.97 -21.16
C ILE A 38 -6.13 -16.10 -20.50
N ALA A 39 -6.68 -15.11 -21.20
CA ALA A 39 -7.81 -14.32 -20.75
C ALA A 39 -9.10 -14.82 -21.44
N ILE A 40 -9.86 -15.65 -20.72
CA ILE A 40 -11.05 -16.34 -21.25
C ILE A 40 -12.15 -15.34 -21.65
N HIS A 41 -12.31 -14.25 -20.90
CA HIS A 41 -13.32 -13.22 -21.18
C HIS A 41 -12.96 -12.29 -22.34
N ASP A 42 -11.68 -12.19 -22.68
CA ASP A 42 -11.17 -11.25 -23.70
C ASP A 42 -10.66 -11.97 -24.95
N GLY A 43 -10.71 -13.31 -24.98
CA GLY A 43 -10.29 -14.12 -26.13
C GLY A 43 -8.78 -14.13 -26.36
N VAL A 44 -7.97 -13.80 -25.35
CA VAL A 44 -6.52 -13.57 -25.52
C VAL A 44 -5.73 -14.77 -25.03
N ASP A 45 -4.80 -15.21 -25.87
CA ASP A 45 -3.85 -16.27 -25.60
C ASP A 45 -2.47 -15.84 -26.10
N THR A 46 -1.45 -15.88 -25.25
CA THR A 46 -0.06 -15.52 -25.62
C THR A 46 0.56 -16.39 -26.72
N ILE A 47 -0.15 -17.43 -27.19
CA ILE A 47 0.25 -18.28 -28.33
C ILE A 47 -0.26 -17.73 -29.68
N ARG A 48 -1.29 -16.86 -29.69
CA ARG A 48 -1.90 -16.33 -30.92
C ARG A 48 -1.46 -14.87 -31.14
N GLU A 49 -1.11 -14.52 -32.38
CA GLU A 49 -0.47 -13.24 -32.75
C GLU A 49 -1.39 -12.01 -32.69
N ASP A 50 -2.71 -12.18 -32.54
CA ASP A 50 -3.68 -11.07 -32.50
C ASP A 50 -4.30 -10.93 -31.10
N ASN A 51 -3.75 -10.03 -30.30
CA ASN A 51 -4.09 -9.86 -28.88
C ASN A 51 -4.44 -8.41 -28.54
N ASP A 52 -5.66 -7.99 -28.87
CA ASP A 52 -6.27 -6.76 -28.33
C ASP A 52 -7.06 -7.08 -27.06
N ILE A 53 -6.50 -6.78 -25.88
CA ILE A 53 -7.07 -7.19 -24.60
C ILE A 53 -7.88 -6.07 -23.94
N ALA A 54 -9.17 -6.36 -23.68
CA ALA A 54 -10.09 -5.47 -22.98
C ALA A 54 -10.02 -5.58 -21.43
N LEU A 55 -9.41 -6.60 -20.83
CA LEU A 55 -9.29 -6.73 -19.36
C LEU A 55 -8.44 -5.63 -18.70
N PHE A 56 -7.45 -5.11 -19.42
CA PHE A 56 -6.63 -3.98 -18.96
C PHE A 56 -7.34 -2.64 -19.09
N LYS A 57 -8.53 -2.59 -19.73
CA LYS A 57 -9.38 -1.41 -19.73
C LYS A 57 -9.70 -0.95 -18.31
N ASN A 58 -9.66 -1.80 -17.27
CA ASN A 58 -9.93 -1.33 -15.91
C ASN A 58 -8.69 -0.93 -15.10
N ILE A 59 -7.48 -1.38 -15.43
CA ILE A 59 -6.27 -0.91 -14.72
C ILE A 59 -5.74 0.36 -15.38
N VAL A 60 -5.85 0.46 -16.71
CA VAL A 60 -5.36 1.61 -17.49
C VAL A 60 -6.46 2.67 -17.68
N ASN A 61 -7.74 2.33 -17.87
CA ASN A 61 -8.83 3.35 -17.91
C ASN A 61 -9.33 3.79 -16.52
N GLU A 62 -8.75 3.34 -15.41
CA GLU A 62 -9.00 3.92 -14.08
C GLU A 62 -7.97 4.98 -13.66
N TRP A 63 -6.78 5.01 -14.29
CA TRP A 63 -5.64 5.81 -13.81
C TRP A 63 -5.45 7.17 -14.51
N GLN A 64 -6.13 7.40 -15.63
CA GLN A 64 -6.08 8.66 -16.40
C GLN A 64 -7.46 9.35 -16.50
N ALA A 65 -8.28 9.31 -15.45
CA ALA A 65 -9.30 10.33 -15.36
C ALA A 65 -8.55 11.66 -15.19
N LYS A 66 -8.66 12.58 -16.16
CA LYS A 66 -8.17 13.98 -16.02
C LYS A 66 -8.53 14.58 -14.66
N GLU A 67 -9.64 14.12 -14.09
CA GLU A 67 -10.21 14.45 -12.78
C GLU A 67 -9.35 14.07 -11.56
N THR A 68 -8.44 13.09 -11.65
CA THR A 68 -7.62 12.64 -10.51
C THR A 68 -6.13 12.93 -10.66
N LYS A 69 -5.64 13.24 -11.88
CA LYS A 69 -4.23 13.58 -12.15
C LYS A 69 -3.72 14.72 -11.27
N TRP A 70 -4.48 15.82 -11.21
CA TRP A 70 -4.12 17.00 -10.41
C TRP A 70 -3.98 16.71 -8.90
N ILE A 71 -4.71 15.70 -8.38
CA ILE A 71 -4.62 15.30 -6.97
C ILE A 71 -3.25 14.66 -6.70
N VAL A 72 -2.77 13.83 -7.64
CA VAL A 72 -1.47 13.17 -7.53
C VAL A 72 -0.36 14.21 -7.63
N GLU A 73 -0.40 15.08 -8.65
CA GLU A 73 0.55 16.18 -8.82
C GLU A 73 0.64 17.03 -7.53
N ARG A 74 -0.53 17.41 -6.99
CA ARG A 74 -0.62 18.15 -5.73
C ARG A 74 0.00 17.41 -4.54
N ILE A 75 -0.18 16.09 -4.44
CA ILE A 75 0.42 15.28 -3.38
C ILE A 75 1.95 15.28 -3.49
N PHE A 76 2.48 15.12 -4.71
CA PHE A 76 3.92 15.12 -4.97
C PHE A 76 4.54 16.50 -4.72
N GLU A 77 3.89 17.58 -5.15
CA GLU A 77 4.29 18.95 -4.82
C GLU A 77 4.36 19.16 -3.30
N LEU A 78 3.31 18.82 -2.56
CA LEU A 78 3.31 19.00 -1.10
C LEU A 78 4.43 18.19 -0.44
N ALA A 79 4.69 16.97 -0.92
CA ALA A 79 5.78 16.15 -0.44
C ALA A 79 7.16 16.76 -0.76
N ALA A 80 7.34 17.34 -1.95
CA ALA A 80 8.55 18.06 -2.36
C ALA A 80 8.79 19.32 -1.51
N HIS A 81 7.74 20.01 -1.08
CA HIS A 81 7.82 21.10 -0.08
C HIS A 81 8.11 20.61 1.34
N GLY A 82 8.43 19.33 1.52
CA GLY A 82 8.79 18.76 2.80
C GLY A 82 7.61 18.44 3.71
N TYR A 83 6.37 18.32 3.20
CA TYR A 83 5.23 17.90 4.02
C TYR A 83 5.27 16.37 4.22
N GLY A 84 5.14 15.92 5.48
CA GLY A 84 4.97 14.49 5.76
C GLY A 84 3.56 14.00 5.45
N ALA A 85 3.37 12.70 5.20
CA ALA A 85 2.09 12.11 4.80
C ALA A 85 0.89 12.53 5.67
N LYS A 86 1.06 12.63 7.00
CA LYS A 86 0.00 13.13 7.91
C LYS A 86 -0.37 14.59 7.64
N LYS A 87 0.62 15.45 7.40
CA LYS A 87 0.41 16.87 7.09
C LYS A 87 -0.27 17.03 5.72
N ILE A 88 0.11 16.19 4.75
CA ILE A 88 -0.53 16.11 3.43
C ILE A 88 -2.01 15.72 3.59
N CYS A 89 -2.34 14.68 4.38
CA CYS A 89 -3.75 14.32 4.64
C CYS A 89 -4.57 15.49 5.18
N HIS A 90 -4.03 16.26 6.13
CA HIS A 90 -4.72 17.43 6.68
C HIS A 90 -4.85 18.57 5.66
N ALA A 91 -3.83 18.81 4.84
CA ALA A 91 -3.89 19.82 3.78
C ALA A 91 -4.99 19.48 2.77
N LEU A 92 -5.01 18.24 2.27
CA LEU A 92 -6.05 17.77 1.33
C LEU A 92 -7.46 17.81 1.94
N ALA A 93 -7.60 17.46 3.22
CA ALA A 93 -8.88 17.54 3.91
C ALA A 93 -9.35 18.99 4.11
N LYS A 94 -8.43 19.92 4.41
CA LYS A 94 -8.71 21.35 4.53
C LYS A 94 -9.15 21.95 3.20
N ASP A 95 -8.49 21.55 2.12
CA ASP A 95 -8.78 22.01 0.76
C ASP A 95 -10.01 21.31 0.15
N LYS A 96 -10.70 20.43 0.91
CA LYS A 96 -11.86 19.65 0.49
C LYS A 96 -11.60 18.83 -0.78
N VAL A 97 -10.43 18.20 -0.86
CA VAL A 97 -10.07 17.27 -1.94
C VAL A 97 -10.62 15.87 -1.62
N PRO A 98 -11.52 15.29 -2.45
CA PRO A 98 -12.10 13.98 -2.18
C PRO A 98 -11.06 12.86 -2.31
N VAL A 99 -11.25 11.77 -1.55
CA VAL A 99 -10.38 10.58 -1.62
C VAL A 99 -10.57 9.82 -2.94
N PRO A 100 -9.54 9.14 -3.49
CA PRO A 100 -9.66 8.41 -4.75
C PRO A 100 -10.77 7.35 -4.75
N THR A 101 -11.02 6.72 -3.59
CA THR A 101 -12.10 5.72 -3.45
C THR A 101 -13.49 6.30 -3.65
N TRP A 102 -13.69 7.61 -3.41
CA TRP A 102 -14.96 8.29 -3.67
C TRP A 102 -15.28 8.33 -5.18
N TRP A 103 -14.29 8.57 -6.03
CA TRP A 103 -14.47 8.57 -7.48
C TRP A 103 -14.84 7.18 -8.01
N LEU A 104 -14.23 6.13 -7.46
CA LEU A 104 -14.61 4.74 -7.77
C LEU A 104 -16.05 4.47 -7.34
N TYR A 105 -16.43 4.86 -6.11
CA TYR A 105 -17.82 4.74 -5.65
C TYR A 105 -18.80 5.44 -6.60
N LYS A 106 -18.52 6.68 -7.03
CA LYS A 106 -19.36 7.43 -7.97
C LYS A 106 -19.48 6.74 -9.34
N ARG A 107 -18.42 6.08 -9.81
CA ARG A 107 -18.37 5.46 -11.14
C ARG A 107 -19.02 4.08 -11.20
N ASN A 108 -18.73 3.21 -10.23
CA ASN A 108 -19.12 1.79 -10.28
C ASN A 108 -19.64 1.25 -8.94
N GLY A 109 -19.93 2.10 -7.96
CA GLY A 109 -20.43 1.69 -6.65
C GLY A 109 -19.39 0.97 -5.77
N TYR A 110 -18.11 0.98 -6.16
CA TYR A 110 -17.06 0.30 -5.40
C TYR A 110 -17.01 0.79 -3.95
N LYS A 111 -17.10 -0.16 -3.01
CA LYS A 111 -17.09 0.09 -1.57
C LYS A 111 -18.17 1.09 -1.12
N ALA A 112 -19.39 0.95 -1.65
CA ALA A 112 -20.57 1.72 -1.25
C ALA A 112 -20.76 1.82 0.27
N SER A 113 -20.50 0.74 1.02
CA SER A 113 -20.58 0.72 2.48
C SER A 113 -19.73 1.76 3.21
N MET A 114 -18.71 2.33 2.55
CA MET A 114 -17.89 3.41 3.13
C MET A 114 -18.51 4.80 2.99
N PHE A 115 -19.46 4.99 2.08
CA PHE A 115 -20.02 6.32 1.76
C PHE A 115 -21.53 6.38 1.92
N GLU A 116 -22.25 5.29 1.66
CA GLU A 116 -23.70 5.22 1.75
C GLU A 116 -24.19 5.38 3.20
N GLY A 117 -25.11 6.33 3.42
CA GLY A 117 -25.65 6.63 4.75
C GLY A 117 -24.63 7.24 5.73
N LYS A 118 -23.47 7.70 5.25
CA LYS A 118 -22.43 8.33 6.07
C LYS A 118 -22.44 9.86 5.95
N PRO A 119 -21.94 10.57 6.98
CA PRO A 119 -21.74 12.00 6.92
C PRO A 119 -20.85 12.42 5.75
N GLU A 120 -21.11 13.61 5.21
CA GLU A 120 -20.44 14.12 4.03
C GLU A 120 -18.93 14.28 4.23
N GLU A 121 -18.45 14.48 5.46
CA GLU A 121 -17.02 14.65 5.75
C GLU A 121 -16.20 13.38 5.45
N VAL A 122 -16.83 12.21 5.37
CA VAL A 122 -16.14 10.94 5.07
C VAL A 122 -15.50 10.98 3.68
N LYS A 123 -16.05 11.73 2.72
CA LYS A 123 -15.46 11.85 1.38
C LYS A 123 -14.08 12.52 1.37
N TYR A 124 -13.77 13.32 2.39
CA TYR A 124 -12.51 14.08 2.52
C TYR A 124 -11.53 13.45 3.51
N ARG A 125 -11.86 12.28 4.06
CA ARG A 125 -11.05 11.62 5.09
C ARG A 125 -9.88 10.85 4.47
N TRP A 126 -8.78 11.55 4.23
CA TRP A 126 -7.54 10.95 3.75
C TRP A 126 -6.84 10.12 4.83
N CYS A 127 -6.46 8.89 4.46
CA CYS A 127 -5.64 8.03 5.31
C CYS A 127 -4.16 8.21 4.99
N ILE A 128 -3.31 8.21 6.03
CA ILE A 128 -1.85 8.30 5.90
C ILE A 128 -1.31 7.18 5.02
N GLN A 129 -1.88 5.97 5.12
CA GLN A 129 -1.48 4.83 4.30
C GLN A 129 -1.77 5.07 2.81
N THR A 130 -2.91 5.69 2.48
CA THR A 130 -3.26 5.99 1.09
C THR A 130 -2.25 6.96 0.47
N VAL A 131 -1.92 8.05 1.18
CA VAL A 131 -0.91 9.01 0.72
C VAL A 131 0.46 8.35 0.60
N SER A 132 0.84 7.52 1.58
CA SER A 132 2.13 6.81 1.54
C SER A 132 2.21 5.83 0.37
N ASN A 133 1.12 5.13 0.05
CA ASN A 133 1.05 4.23 -1.10
C ASN A 133 1.15 5.00 -2.42
N ILE A 134 0.55 6.18 -2.51
CA ILE A 134 0.65 7.05 -3.70
C ILE A 134 2.10 7.49 -3.91
N LEU A 135 2.74 8.02 -2.87
CA LEU A 135 4.13 8.47 -2.94
C LEU A 135 5.13 7.34 -3.25
N ALA A 136 4.80 6.08 -2.94
CA ALA A 136 5.67 4.93 -3.18
C ALA A 136 5.37 4.19 -4.49
N ASN A 137 4.34 4.57 -5.24
CA ASN A 137 3.95 3.85 -6.45
C ASN A 137 4.66 4.37 -7.71
N GLN A 138 5.56 3.56 -8.26
CA GLN A 138 6.31 3.87 -9.48
C GLN A 138 5.44 4.02 -10.75
N ILE A 139 4.16 3.66 -10.68
CA ILE A 139 3.24 3.86 -11.80
C ILE A 139 3.17 5.33 -12.21
N TYR A 140 3.31 6.27 -11.28
CA TYR A 140 3.27 7.70 -11.61
C TYR A 140 4.47 8.20 -12.44
N LEU A 141 5.54 7.40 -12.55
CA LEU A 141 6.67 7.61 -13.46
C LEU A 141 6.41 7.06 -14.88
N GLY A 142 5.22 6.53 -15.15
CA GLY A 142 4.91 5.88 -16.43
C GLY A 142 5.33 4.42 -16.51
N HIS A 143 5.83 3.84 -15.41
CA HIS A 143 6.25 2.44 -15.35
C HIS A 143 5.08 1.52 -14.99
N THR A 144 5.16 0.24 -15.33
CA THR A 144 4.22 -0.77 -14.85
C THR A 144 4.95 -1.82 -14.03
N VAL A 145 4.44 -2.10 -12.83
CA VAL A 145 5.09 -3.03 -11.89
C VAL A 145 4.21 -4.25 -11.65
N HIS A 146 4.75 -5.43 -11.94
CA HIS A 146 4.09 -6.72 -11.79
C HIS A 146 4.68 -7.57 -10.66
N TYR A 147 4.00 -8.68 -10.34
CA TYR A 147 4.49 -9.72 -9.42
C TYR A 147 4.71 -9.27 -7.97
N LYS A 148 4.04 -8.20 -7.52
CA LYS A 148 4.09 -7.75 -6.12
C LYS A 148 3.53 -8.78 -5.12
N LEU A 149 2.55 -9.57 -5.57
CA LEU A 149 1.80 -10.51 -4.75
C LEU A 149 1.49 -11.77 -5.55
N THR A 150 1.66 -12.93 -4.94
CA THR A 150 1.17 -14.21 -5.46
C THR A 150 0.25 -14.87 -4.43
N LYS A 151 -0.56 -15.82 -4.90
CA LYS A 151 -1.34 -16.69 -4.01
C LYS A 151 -0.45 -17.85 -3.58
N MET A 152 -0.52 -18.22 -2.29
CA MET A 152 0.21 -19.40 -1.80
C MET A 152 -0.23 -20.68 -2.52
N SER A 153 -1.51 -20.77 -2.84
CA SER A 153 -2.08 -21.78 -3.73
C SER A 153 -3.42 -21.28 -4.23
N TYR A 154 -3.95 -21.89 -5.30
CA TYR A 154 -5.28 -21.51 -5.83
C TYR A 154 -6.41 -21.71 -4.80
N LYS A 155 -6.25 -22.66 -3.87
CA LYS A 155 -7.22 -22.96 -2.80
C LYS A 155 -7.13 -22.00 -1.61
N SER A 156 -5.97 -21.35 -1.43
CA SER A 156 -5.74 -20.51 -0.26
C SER A 156 -6.07 -19.04 -0.54
N LYS A 157 -6.73 -18.39 0.42
CA LYS A 157 -6.91 -16.93 0.37
C LYS A 157 -5.64 -16.17 0.79
N LYS A 158 -4.60 -16.86 1.29
CA LYS A 158 -3.35 -16.27 1.76
C LYS A 158 -2.51 -15.77 0.57
N ASN A 159 -2.13 -14.50 0.63
CA ASN A 159 -1.22 -13.89 -0.33
C ASN A 159 0.22 -13.92 0.21
N ILE A 160 1.17 -14.23 -0.65
CA ILE A 160 2.61 -14.13 -0.42
C ILE A 160 3.05 -12.80 -1.05
N LYS A 161 3.75 -11.97 -0.28
CA LYS A 161 4.33 -10.72 -0.75
C LYS A 161 5.74 -10.99 -1.24
N HIS A 162 6.04 -10.57 -2.46
CA HIS A 162 7.38 -10.65 -3.02
C HIS A 162 8.23 -9.46 -2.61
N SER A 163 9.53 -9.70 -2.49
CA SER A 163 10.54 -8.66 -2.30
C SER A 163 10.64 -7.77 -3.54
N GLU A 164 11.14 -6.54 -3.37
CA GLU A 164 11.20 -5.55 -4.47
C GLU A 164 12.13 -6.01 -5.61
N ASP A 165 13.16 -6.81 -5.30
CA ASP A 165 14.10 -7.39 -6.28
C ASP A 165 13.43 -8.44 -7.18
N GLU A 166 12.33 -9.04 -6.73
CA GLU A 166 11.54 -10.00 -7.51
C GLU A 166 10.48 -9.31 -8.38
N TRP A 167 10.30 -8.00 -8.24
CA TRP A 167 9.28 -7.27 -8.99
C TRP A 167 9.72 -7.11 -10.45
N PHE A 168 8.79 -7.34 -11.37
CA PHE A 168 9.02 -7.06 -12.78
C PHE A 168 8.54 -5.65 -13.09
N VAL A 169 9.49 -4.74 -13.30
CA VAL A 169 9.22 -3.36 -13.69
C VAL A 169 9.40 -3.24 -15.20
N VAL A 170 8.33 -2.85 -15.88
CA VAL A 170 8.35 -2.48 -17.30
C VAL A 170 8.33 -0.96 -17.36
N GLU A 171 9.43 -0.37 -17.82
CA GLU A 171 9.58 1.07 -17.91
C GLU A 171 8.75 1.66 -19.06
N ASN A 172 8.45 2.96 -18.96
CA ASN A 172 7.84 3.79 -20.01
C ASN A 172 6.63 3.17 -20.72
N THR A 173 5.74 2.54 -19.96
CA THR A 173 4.49 1.98 -20.47
C THR A 173 3.49 3.08 -20.85
N HIS A 174 3.45 4.17 -20.08
CA HIS A 174 2.51 5.27 -20.29
C HIS A 174 3.09 6.64 -19.95
N GLU A 175 2.38 7.71 -20.32
CA GLU A 175 2.80 9.09 -20.03
C GLU A 175 2.95 9.30 -18.51
N PRO A 176 4.13 9.73 -18.04
CA PRO A 176 4.38 9.99 -16.63
C PRO A 176 3.54 11.18 -16.13
N ILE A 177 3.01 11.04 -14.91
CA ILE A 177 2.36 12.15 -14.18
C ILE A 177 3.41 12.96 -13.42
N VAL A 178 4.48 12.30 -12.97
CA VAL A 178 5.55 12.86 -12.15
C VAL A 178 6.87 12.67 -12.88
N THR A 179 7.73 13.70 -12.89
CA THR A 179 9.08 13.60 -13.46
C THR A 179 9.99 12.79 -12.56
N GLN A 180 11.03 12.18 -13.13
CA GLN A 180 12.02 11.42 -12.37
C GLN A 180 12.68 12.28 -11.26
N ASP A 181 13.04 13.53 -11.58
CA ASP A 181 13.65 14.44 -10.60
C ASP A 181 12.74 14.74 -9.40
N LEU A 182 11.44 14.98 -9.66
CA LEU A 182 10.46 15.23 -8.60
C LEU A 182 10.26 13.99 -7.73
N TRP A 183 10.25 12.81 -8.35
CA TRP A 183 10.17 11.54 -7.64
C TRP A 183 11.36 11.33 -6.71
N ASP A 184 12.58 11.51 -7.21
CA ASP A 184 13.81 11.28 -6.45
C ASP A 184 13.93 12.26 -5.26
N LEU A 185 13.53 13.51 -5.46
CA LEU A 185 13.42 14.50 -4.38
C LEU A 185 12.44 14.05 -3.29
N VAL A 186 11.25 13.58 -3.70
CA VAL A 186 10.22 13.09 -2.77
C VAL A 186 10.70 11.85 -2.03
N GLN A 187 11.33 10.89 -2.69
CA GLN A 187 11.88 9.71 -2.03
C GLN A 187 12.95 10.08 -1.00
N THR A 188 13.80 11.06 -1.31
CA THR A 188 14.79 11.59 -0.36
C THR A 188 14.10 12.16 0.89
N HIS A 189 13.02 12.93 0.72
CA HIS A 189 12.22 13.43 1.83
C HIS A 189 11.45 12.37 2.62
N VAL A 190 11.00 11.29 1.97
CA VAL A 190 10.33 10.17 2.65
C VAL A 190 11.34 9.35 3.46
N ASN A 191 12.48 9.02 2.85
CA ASN A 191 13.53 8.21 3.45
C ASN A 191 14.21 8.92 4.62
N SER A 192 14.49 10.22 4.51
CA SER A 192 15.06 11.03 5.60
C SER A 192 14.17 11.10 6.85
N ARG A 193 12.84 10.96 6.71
CA ARG A 193 11.92 10.91 7.86
C ARG A 193 11.85 9.55 8.53
N ARG A 194 12.38 8.51 7.91
CA ARG A 194 12.44 7.18 8.51
C ARG A 194 13.42 7.23 9.68
N ARG A 195 12.88 7.34 10.90
CA ARG A 195 13.69 7.30 12.11
C ARG A 195 14.49 5.99 12.12
N SER A 196 15.81 6.09 12.12
CA SER A 196 16.67 4.95 12.42
C SER A 196 16.34 4.46 13.83
N ARG A 197 16.18 3.15 13.99
CA ARG A 197 16.15 2.56 15.33
C ARG A 197 17.57 2.65 15.86
N LYS A 198 17.80 3.51 16.86
CA LYS A 198 19.12 3.67 17.52
C LYS A 198 19.70 2.36 18.11
N ASN A 199 18.92 1.29 18.22
CA ASN A 199 19.37 -0.02 18.71
C ASN A 199 18.87 -1.12 17.76
N ASP A 200 19.79 -1.70 17.00
CA ASP A 200 19.52 -2.79 16.06
C ASP A 200 19.42 -4.17 16.73
N LYS A 201 19.57 -4.22 18.07
CA LYS A 201 19.30 -5.42 18.85
C LYS A 201 17.78 -5.53 19.08
N PRO A 202 17.07 -6.47 18.42
CA PRO A 202 15.67 -6.72 18.74
C PRO A 202 15.56 -7.06 20.23
N GLN A 203 14.58 -6.47 20.92
CA GLN A 203 14.36 -6.80 22.32
C GLN A 203 13.90 -8.27 22.40
N ILE A 204 14.45 -9.01 23.36
CA ILE A 204 14.20 -10.45 23.52
C ILE A 204 12.71 -10.81 23.68
N PHE A 205 11.90 -9.87 24.18
CA PHE A 205 10.46 -10.03 24.38
C PHE A 205 9.60 -9.38 23.29
N ALA A 206 10.20 -8.82 22.24
CA ALA A 206 9.45 -8.11 21.20
C ALA A 206 8.45 -9.05 20.49
N GLY A 207 7.15 -8.77 20.63
CA GLY A 207 6.08 -9.54 19.99
C GLY A 207 5.68 -10.83 20.71
N LEU A 208 6.39 -11.23 21.77
CA LEU A 208 6.11 -12.45 22.52
C LEU A 208 5.15 -12.22 23.69
N ILE A 209 5.32 -11.12 24.41
CA ILE A 209 4.58 -10.84 25.63
C ILE A 209 3.22 -10.18 25.35
N ARG A 210 2.19 -10.68 26.03
CA ARG A 210 0.80 -10.20 25.97
C ARG A 210 0.35 -9.68 27.33
N CYS A 211 -0.57 -8.73 27.31
CA CYS A 211 -1.24 -8.20 28.49
C CYS A 211 -2.18 -9.27 29.06
N GLY A 212 -2.09 -9.52 30.37
CA GLY A 212 -2.98 -10.48 31.05
C GLY A 212 -4.44 -10.01 31.16
N GLU A 213 -4.69 -8.71 31.11
CA GLU A 213 -6.05 -8.16 31.22
C GLU A 213 -6.77 -8.07 29.88
N CYS A 214 -6.11 -7.53 28.84
CA CYS A 214 -6.76 -7.25 27.56
C CYS A 214 -6.23 -8.09 26.38
N GLY A 215 -5.27 -8.99 26.60
CA GLY A 215 -4.71 -9.88 25.56
C GLY A 215 -3.85 -9.21 24.48
N TRP A 216 -3.80 -7.87 24.43
CA TRP A 216 -2.98 -7.12 23.47
C TRP A 216 -1.49 -7.21 23.80
N THR A 217 -0.64 -6.95 22.80
CA THR A 217 0.82 -6.99 22.97
C THR A 217 1.30 -5.96 23.99
N LEU A 218 2.32 -6.30 24.78
CA LEU A 218 3.01 -5.31 25.61
C LEU A 218 4.14 -4.64 24.82
N GLY A 219 4.22 -3.32 24.88
CA GLY A 219 5.22 -2.51 24.21
C GLY A 219 6.32 -2.07 25.17
N SER A 220 7.58 -2.12 24.72
CA SER A 220 8.70 -1.59 25.49
C SER A 220 8.66 -0.06 25.55
N ALA A 221 8.80 0.47 26.76
CA ALA A 221 9.03 1.88 27.04
C ALA A 221 10.27 2.03 27.93
N ASN A 222 10.82 3.24 27.97
CA ASN A 222 11.98 3.56 28.79
C ASN A 222 11.81 4.96 29.39
N THR A 223 12.08 5.09 30.69
CA THR A 223 12.07 6.36 31.42
C THR A 223 13.35 6.44 32.25
N LYS A 224 13.87 7.65 32.48
CA LYS A 224 15.10 7.86 33.26
C LYS A 224 15.03 7.19 34.65
N ASP A 225 13.89 7.29 35.34
CA ASP A 225 13.74 6.82 36.73
C ASP A 225 13.49 5.30 36.84
N LYS A 226 12.77 4.72 35.88
CA LYS A 226 12.30 3.31 35.95
C LYS A 226 13.10 2.36 35.06
N GLY A 227 14.02 2.90 34.26
CA GLY A 227 14.68 2.15 33.19
C GLY A 227 13.67 1.57 32.20
N ARG A 228 14.00 0.40 31.64
CA ARG A 228 13.15 -0.29 30.65
C ARG A 228 12.00 -1.03 31.34
N PHE A 229 10.80 -0.80 30.86
CA PHE A 229 9.58 -1.51 31.28
C PHE A 229 8.68 -1.80 30.09
N TYR A 230 7.68 -2.64 30.32
CA TYR A 230 6.68 -3.01 29.33
C TYR A 230 5.32 -2.51 29.79
N ARG A 231 4.57 -1.89 28.88
CA ARG A 231 3.22 -1.38 29.13
C ARG A 231 2.26 -1.87 28.06
N CYS A 232 0.99 -1.97 28.39
CA CYS A 232 -0.04 -2.34 27.42
C CYS A 232 -0.08 -1.34 26.24
N THR A 233 0.09 -1.83 25.00
CA THR A 233 0.04 -0.94 23.82
C THR A 233 -1.36 -0.41 23.59
N GLN A 234 -2.38 -1.19 23.92
CA GLN A 234 -3.78 -0.79 23.79
C GLN A 234 -4.10 0.35 24.76
N TYR A 235 -3.71 0.23 26.04
CA TYR A 235 -3.82 1.34 26.99
C TYR A 235 -3.04 2.57 26.53
N ALA A 236 -1.79 2.38 26.07
CA ALA A 236 -0.94 3.47 25.64
C ALA A 236 -1.51 4.26 24.44
N ALA A 237 -2.27 3.60 23.57
CA ALA A 237 -2.85 4.19 22.38
C ALA A 237 -4.27 4.77 22.62
N TYR A 238 -5.10 4.07 23.39
CA TYR A 238 -6.54 4.35 23.51
C TYR A 238 -7.02 4.67 24.94
N GLY A 239 -6.14 4.57 25.93
CA GLY A 239 -6.41 4.94 27.31
C GLY A 239 -7.27 3.95 28.09
N ARG A 240 -7.88 4.46 29.17
CA ARG A 240 -8.55 3.68 30.23
C ARG A 240 -9.76 2.86 29.80
N ASN A 241 -10.36 3.17 28.65
CA ASN A 241 -11.56 2.49 28.18
C ASN A 241 -11.27 1.08 27.65
N PHE A 242 -10.00 0.77 27.37
CA PHE A 242 -9.61 -0.48 26.72
C PHE A 242 -8.70 -1.37 27.57
N CYS A 243 -8.15 -0.85 28.67
CA CYS A 243 -7.27 -1.56 29.59
C CYS A 243 -6.98 -0.68 30.83
N THR A 244 -6.32 -1.21 31.86
CA THR A 244 -5.87 -0.42 33.03
C THR A 244 -4.43 0.10 32.87
N LEU A 245 -4.06 1.07 33.70
CA LEU A 245 -2.68 1.56 33.78
C LEU A 245 -1.82 0.56 34.55
N HIS A 246 -1.14 -0.33 33.84
CA HIS A 246 -0.15 -1.22 34.42
C HIS A 246 1.13 -1.28 33.60
N TYR A 247 2.21 -1.65 34.26
CA TYR A 247 3.51 -1.89 33.62
C TYR A 247 4.28 -2.98 34.34
N THR A 248 5.09 -3.72 33.59
CA THR A 248 5.99 -4.74 34.13
C THR A 248 7.44 -4.33 33.85
N PRO A 249 8.26 -4.10 34.88
CA PRO A 249 9.69 -3.84 34.73
C PRO A 249 10.42 -4.94 33.95
N TYR A 250 11.39 -4.57 33.10
CA TYR A 250 12.16 -5.53 32.30
C TYR A 250 12.86 -6.58 33.18
N LYS A 251 13.41 -6.16 34.32
CA LYS A 251 14.14 -7.03 35.25
C LYS A 251 13.30 -8.21 35.75
N ILE A 252 12.00 -7.97 36.01
CA ILE A 252 11.08 -9.00 36.49
C ILE A 252 10.80 -10.02 35.37
N LEU A 253 10.51 -9.54 34.15
CA LEU A 253 10.29 -10.44 33.01
C LEU A 253 11.54 -11.23 32.66
N TYR A 254 12.72 -10.61 32.75
CA TYR A 254 13.99 -11.29 32.51
C TYR A 254 14.25 -12.40 33.55
N ALA A 255 13.95 -12.15 34.83
CA ALA A 255 14.13 -13.13 35.89
C ALA A 255 13.19 -14.34 35.78
N VAL A 256 11.97 -14.15 35.29
CA VAL A 256 10.96 -15.22 35.11
C VAL A 256 11.16 -15.98 33.79
N CYS A 257 11.90 -15.40 32.84
CA CYS A 257 12.10 -16.00 31.52
C CYS A 257 12.94 -17.29 31.62
N PRO A 258 12.49 -18.42 31.05
CA PRO A 258 13.26 -19.65 31.05
C PRO A 258 14.64 -19.45 30.41
N ARG A 259 15.69 -20.03 31.03
CA ARG A 259 17.09 -19.92 30.56
C ARG A 259 17.30 -20.29 29.09
N LYS A 260 16.46 -21.17 28.54
CA LYS A 260 16.49 -21.53 27.11
C LYS A 260 16.16 -20.34 26.19
N VAL A 261 15.21 -19.49 26.57
CA VAL A 261 14.81 -18.30 25.78
C VAL A 261 15.86 -17.20 25.87
N THR A 262 16.50 -17.03 27.04
CA THR A 262 17.61 -16.08 27.20
C THR A 262 18.84 -16.52 26.41
N ALA A 263 19.17 -17.82 26.41
CA ALA A 263 20.28 -18.37 25.62
C ALA A 263 20.07 -18.22 24.10
N LEU A 264 18.85 -18.44 23.61
CA LEU A 264 18.50 -18.22 22.20
C LEU A 264 18.62 -16.73 21.82
N ALA A 265 18.19 -15.84 22.71
CA ALA A 265 18.31 -14.40 22.49
C ALA A 265 19.78 -13.92 22.45
N ASP A 266 20.67 -14.50 23.25
CA ASP A 266 22.09 -14.19 23.25
C ASP A 266 22.82 -14.75 22.00
N SER A 267 22.28 -15.84 21.42
CA SER A 267 22.80 -16.47 20.19
C SER A 267 22.39 -15.78 18.88
N GLY A 268 21.48 -14.80 18.92
CA GLY A 268 21.03 -14.03 17.76
C GLY A 268 20.21 -14.80 16.71
N LYS A 269 19.94 -16.10 16.91
CA LYS A 269 19.15 -16.92 15.99
C LYS A 269 17.66 -16.82 16.33
N ARG A 270 16.84 -16.50 15.33
CA ARG A 270 15.38 -16.72 15.37
C ARG A 270 15.10 -17.98 14.58
N GLU A 271 14.60 -19.03 15.24
CA GLU A 271 13.94 -20.16 14.57
C GLU A 271 12.48 -19.82 14.29
#